data_AF-A0A1F7S0K7-F1
#
_entry.id   AF-A0A1F7S0K7-F1
#
_cell.length_a   1.000
_cell.length_b   1.000
_cell.length_c   1.000
_cell.angle_alpha   90.00
_cell.angle_beta   90.00
_cell.angle_gamma   90.00
#
_symmetry.space_group_name_H-M   'P 1'
#
loop_
_entity.id
_entity.type
_entity.pdbx_description
1 polymer ?
#
loop_
_entity_poly.entity_id
_entity_poly.type
_entity_poly.pdbx_seq_one_letter_code
_entity_poly.pdbx_strand_id
1 'polypeptide(L)'
;MFHPIKWLKELHKRMPLIGKISVLVLLLITITGGGVVSFKFYDFTENNPKFCVSCHLMEPAFTAWEKSEHKNVNCHDCHHLGIIDKNRLLISFVLHRPTSVPPRHGKIIVPWKQCITCHWEKNEEYPNAPRINQSRYHAKHVFMEQVECSKCHGYRTHKFTLEERYCTTCHQGREVHGDGMEKLACLNCHTDLTANLLPARKKCLFCHGSESVRKELIAGGTIDVTHFQPLPDVIKKAKKINVPADAPMQFYCYECHKPHAKIRPDWGDCLIRCHSDELYVGKHEMHVKTMGIKCVECHKPHSWRITQAQAKKDCITCHEYKSPEAFIGP
;
A
#
# COMPACT_ATOMS: atom_id res chain seq x y z
N MET A 1 -17.90 49.80 -54.60
CA MET A 1 -17.77 48.42 -54.09
C MET A 1 -16.27 48.10 -53.98
N PHE A 2 -15.73 48.01 -52.75
CA PHE A 2 -14.30 47.75 -52.52
C PHE A 2 -13.99 46.31 -52.93
N HIS A 3 -13.11 46.12 -53.91
CA HIS A 3 -12.69 44.79 -54.38
C HIS A 3 -11.29 44.47 -53.83
N PRO A 4 -11.18 43.86 -52.64
CA PRO A 4 -9.92 43.71 -51.91
C PRO A 4 -8.84 42.97 -52.72
N ILE A 5 -9.25 42.00 -53.53
CA ILE A 5 -8.35 41.20 -54.40
C ILE A 5 -7.76 42.05 -55.53
N LYS A 6 -8.55 42.95 -56.14
CA LYS A 6 -8.10 43.82 -57.24
C LYS A 6 -7.15 44.90 -56.70
N TRP A 7 -7.45 45.43 -55.52
CA TRP A 7 -6.61 46.40 -54.82
C TRP A 7 -5.25 45.81 -54.39
N LEU A 8 -5.23 44.59 -53.84
CA LEU A 8 -4.00 43.87 -53.49
C LEU A 8 -3.10 43.59 -54.70
N LYS A 9 -3.69 43.23 -55.85
CA LYS A 9 -2.96 43.01 -57.11
C LYS A 9 -2.29 44.29 -57.62
N GLU A 10 -2.99 45.42 -57.57
CA GLU A 10 -2.44 46.73 -57.97
C GLU A 10 -1.34 47.22 -57.00
N LEU A 11 -1.53 47.03 -55.70
CA LEU A 11 -0.52 47.33 -54.68
C LEU A 11 0.75 46.48 -54.89
N HIS A 12 0.59 45.18 -55.17
CA HIS A 12 1.71 44.29 -55.49
C HIS A 12 2.46 44.70 -56.77
N LYS A 13 1.76 45.23 -57.77
CA LYS A 13 2.38 45.68 -59.03
C LYS A 13 3.17 46.99 -58.86
N ARG A 14 2.75 47.86 -57.92
CA ARG A 14 3.35 49.17 -57.65
C ARG A 14 4.46 49.16 -56.58
N MET A 15 4.58 48.11 -55.77
CA MET A 15 5.61 48.04 -54.72
C MET A 15 7.00 47.68 -55.28
N PRO A 16 8.06 48.39 -54.88
CA PRO A 16 9.43 48.01 -55.22
C PRO A 16 9.81 46.67 -54.58
N LEU A 17 10.78 45.96 -55.15
CA LEU A 17 11.23 44.64 -54.68
C LEU A 17 11.57 44.64 -53.18
N ILE A 18 12.21 45.71 -52.69
CA ILE A 18 12.53 45.91 -51.27
C ILE A 18 11.26 45.94 -50.41
N GLY A 19 10.21 46.65 -50.84
CA GLY A 19 8.93 46.69 -50.12
C GLY A 19 8.23 45.33 -50.06
N LYS A 20 8.32 44.53 -51.12
CA LYS A 20 7.80 43.15 -51.12
C LYS A 20 8.57 42.26 -50.15
N ILE A 21 9.90 42.37 -50.12
CA ILE A 21 10.76 41.65 -49.18
C ILE A 21 10.44 42.07 -47.74
N SER A 22 10.31 43.36 -47.45
CA SER A 22 9.97 43.86 -46.12
C SER A 22 8.61 43.35 -45.62
N VAL A 23 7.58 43.33 -46.48
CA VAL A 23 6.27 42.76 -46.13
C VAL A 23 6.35 41.26 -45.86
N LEU A 24 7.09 40.51 -46.68
CA LEU A 24 7.31 39.07 -46.46
C LEU A 24 8.07 38.80 -45.16
N VAL A 25 9.11 39.58 -44.87
CA VAL A 25 9.87 39.47 -43.62
C VAL A 25 9.01 39.80 -42.42
N LEU A 26 8.19 40.86 -42.48
CA LEU A 26 7.25 41.21 -41.40
C LEU A 26 6.21 40.11 -41.18
N LEU A 27 5.61 39.58 -42.25
CA LEU A 27 4.69 38.44 -42.16
C LEU A 27 5.36 37.22 -41.54
N LEU A 28 6.58 36.90 -41.97
CA LEU A 28 7.35 35.80 -41.40
C LEU A 28 7.61 36.02 -39.91
N ILE A 29 8.01 37.23 -39.50
CA ILE A 29 8.23 37.58 -38.08
C ILE A 29 6.94 37.48 -37.28
N THR A 30 5.81 37.97 -37.79
CA THR A 30 4.52 37.88 -37.09
C THR A 30 4.03 36.45 -36.96
N ILE A 31 4.14 35.64 -38.01
CA ILE A 31 3.73 34.22 -37.97
C ILE A 31 4.67 33.43 -37.04
N THR A 32 5.97 33.63 -37.16
CA THR A 32 6.96 32.90 -36.36
C THR A 32 6.89 33.34 -34.90
N GLY A 33 6.87 34.64 -34.64
CA GLY A 33 6.74 35.20 -33.30
C GLY A 33 5.42 34.84 -32.65
N GLY A 34 4.31 35.01 -33.37
CA GLY A 34 2.97 34.62 -32.90
C GLY A 34 2.86 33.12 -32.64
N GLY A 35 3.45 32.29 -33.51
CA GLY A 35 3.53 30.84 -33.34
C GLY A 35 4.32 30.45 -32.09
N VAL A 36 5.50 31.05 -31.87
CA VAL A 36 6.33 30.79 -30.68
C VAL A 36 5.61 31.21 -29.40
N VAL A 37 4.97 32.38 -29.37
CA VAL A 37 4.20 32.84 -28.20
C VAL A 37 3.02 31.92 -27.92
N SER A 38 2.26 31.56 -28.95
CA SER A 38 1.10 30.67 -28.82
C SER A 38 1.52 29.28 -28.32
N PHE A 39 2.61 28.73 -28.86
CA PHE A 39 3.16 27.46 -28.42
C PHE A 39 3.62 27.51 -26.95
N LYS A 40 4.37 28.54 -26.55
CA LYS A 40 4.82 28.70 -25.15
C LYS A 40 3.65 28.87 -24.19
N PHE A 41 2.61 29.58 -24.60
CA PHE A 41 1.40 29.75 -23.81
C PHE A 41 0.68 28.40 -23.65
N TYR A 42 0.45 27.69 -24.75
CA TYR A 42 -0.13 26.35 -24.74
C TYR A 42 0.65 25.39 -23.84
N ASP A 43 1.97 25.31 -24.02
CA ASP A 43 2.85 24.45 -23.25
C ASP A 43 2.83 24.79 -21.75
N PHE A 44 2.84 26.07 -21.40
CA PHE A 44 2.71 26.49 -20.01
C PHE A 44 1.36 26.09 -19.42
N THR A 45 0.26 26.28 -20.16
CA THR A 45 -1.09 25.97 -19.64
C THR A 45 -1.40 24.48 -19.59
N GLU A 46 -0.88 23.69 -20.51
CA GLU A 46 -1.24 22.27 -20.68
C GLU A 46 -0.18 21.32 -20.12
N ASN A 47 1.11 21.64 -20.29
CA ASN A 47 2.23 20.73 -19.99
C ASN A 47 3.08 21.17 -18.79
N ASN A 48 2.77 22.30 -18.15
CA ASN A 48 3.51 22.79 -16.98
C ASN A 48 2.67 22.80 -15.70
N PRO A 49 2.98 21.96 -14.68
CA PRO A 49 2.29 21.95 -13.39
C PRO A 49 2.28 23.31 -12.68
N LYS A 50 3.23 24.21 -12.99
CA LYS A 50 3.27 25.58 -12.44
C LYS A 50 2.06 26.42 -12.81
N PHE A 51 1.37 26.11 -13.91
CA PHE A 51 0.13 26.79 -14.23
C PHE A 51 -0.95 26.52 -13.18
N CYS A 52 -1.06 25.30 -12.65
CA CYS A 52 -2.10 24.96 -11.69
C CYS A 52 -1.94 25.73 -10.37
N VAL A 53 -0.71 25.93 -9.89
CA VAL A 53 -0.43 26.73 -8.68
C VAL A 53 -0.58 28.25 -8.88
N SER A 54 -0.80 28.73 -10.11
CA SER A 54 -1.20 30.13 -10.33
C SER A 54 -2.58 30.45 -9.73
N CYS A 55 -3.39 29.42 -9.47
CA CYS A 55 -4.64 29.52 -8.72
C CYS A 55 -4.38 29.26 -7.24
N HIS A 56 -4.72 30.19 -6.34
CA HIS A 56 -4.55 30.03 -4.88
C HIS A 56 -5.24 28.79 -4.31
N LEU A 57 -6.33 28.33 -4.96
CA LEU A 57 -7.07 27.13 -4.54
C LEU A 57 -6.26 25.84 -4.67
N MET A 58 -5.26 25.83 -5.55
CA MET A 58 -4.50 24.64 -5.89
C MET A 58 -3.28 24.44 -5.02
N GLU A 59 -2.85 25.44 -4.27
CA GLU A 59 -1.61 25.40 -3.49
C GLU A 59 -1.53 24.17 -2.55
N PRO A 60 -2.54 23.83 -1.73
CA PRO A 60 -2.46 22.65 -0.86
C PRO A 60 -2.34 21.34 -1.64
N ALA A 61 -3.07 21.22 -2.75
CA ALA A 61 -3.05 20.03 -3.59
C ALA A 61 -1.72 19.90 -4.35
N PHE A 62 -1.16 21.02 -4.81
CA PHE A 62 0.15 21.08 -5.47
C PHE A 62 1.27 20.67 -4.49
N THR A 63 1.28 21.22 -3.27
CA THR A 63 2.27 20.85 -2.24
C THR A 63 2.19 19.36 -1.88
N ALA A 64 1.00 18.76 -1.86
CA ALA A 64 0.84 17.33 -1.64
C ALA A 64 1.40 16.50 -2.82
N TRP A 65 1.09 16.90 -4.06
CA TRP A 65 1.59 16.26 -5.28
C TRP A 65 3.13 16.34 -5.39
N GLU A 66 3.72 17.50 -5.09
CA GLU A 66 5.18 17.72 -5.15
C GLU A 66 5.96 16.80 -4.19
N LYS A 67 5.32 16.38 -3.09
CA LYS A 67 5.86 15.43 -2.10
C LYS A 67 5.50 13.96 -2.39
N SER A 68 4.73 13.70 -3.44
CA SER A 68 4.25 12.38 -3.78
C SER A 68 5.18 11.66 -4.78
N GLU A 69 4.97 10.36 -4.95
CA GLU A 69 5.65 9.56 -5.98
C GLU A 69 5.36 10.04 -7.41
N HIS A 70 4.30 10.83 -7.62
CA HIS A 70 3.88 11.34 -8.92
C HIS A 70 4.32 12.79 -9.19
N LYS A 71 5.24 13.35 -8.41
CA LYS A 71 5.73 14.74 -8.57
C LYS A 71 6.36 15.08 -9.94
N ASN A 72 6.63 14.08 -10.76
CA ASN A 72 7.16 14.23 -12.12
C ASN A 72 6.11 13.94 -13.20
N VAL A 73 4.85 13.70 -12.82
CA VAL A 73 3.74 13.44 -13.74
C VAL A 73 2.94 14.72 -13.94
N ASN A 74 2.63 15.07 -15.19
CA ASN A 74 1.84 16.25 -15.47
C ASN A 74 0.43 16.14 -14.87
N CYS A 75 -0.11 17.25 -14.36
CA CYS A 75 -1.44 17.27 -13.75
C CYS A 75 -2.53 16.79 -14.72
N HIS A 76 -2.45 17.17 -16.00
CA HIS A 76 -3.44 16.84 -17.01
C HIS A 76 -3.43 15.37 -17.43
N ASP A 77 -2.32 14.64 -17.28
CA ASP A 77 -2.28 13.19 -17.53
C ASP A 77 -3.26 12.43 -16.63
N CYS A 78 -3.59 13.01 -15.46
CA CYS A 78 -4.64 12.52 -14.57
C CYS A 78 -5.94 13.33 -14.70
N HIS A 79 -5.83 14.66 -14.77
CA HIS A 79 -6.95 15.59 -14.74
C HIS A 79 -7.28 16.12 -16.15
N HIS A 80 -7.94 15.30 -16.96
CA HIS A 80 -8.44 15.75 -18.25
C HIS A 80 -9.77 16.51 -18.09
N LEU A 81 -9.75 17.81 -18.32
CA LEU A 81 -10.93 18.66 -18.43
C LEU A 81 -11.24 18.95 -19.89
N GLY A 82 -12.52 18.86 -20.27
CA GLY A 82 -12.97 19.31 -21.58
C GLY A 82 -12.83 20.83 -21.72
N ILE A 83 -12.71 21.32 -22.96
CA ILE A 83 -12.52 22.76 -23.24
C ILE A 83 -13.63 23.64 -22.63
N ILE A 84 -14.86 23.14 -22.61
CA ILE A 84 -16.01 23.82 -22.01
C ILE A 84 -15.82 24.00 -20.50
N ASP A 85 -15.35 22.95 -19.81
CA ASP A 85 -15.17 22.98 -18.36
C ASP A 85 -13.95 23.81 -17.97
N LYS A 86 -12.87 23.76 -18.77
CA LYS A 86 -11.71 24.67 -18.62
C LYS A 86 -12.16 26.14 -18.69
N ASN A 87 -12.97 26.50 -19.70
CA ASN A 87 -13.47 27.86 -19.87
C ASN A 87 -14.41 28.28 -18.73
N ARG A 88 -15.28 27.37 -18.25
CA ARG A 88 -16.14 27.64 -17.08
C ARG A 88 -15.32 27.92 -15.82
N LEU A 89 -14.28 27.13 -15.57
CA LEU A 89 -13.37 27.35 -14.44
C LEU A 89 -12.65 28.69 -14.57
N LEU A 90 -12.17 29.04 -15.77
CA LEU A 90 -11.54 30.34 -16.02
C LEU A 90 -12.49 31.51 -15.73
N ILE A 91 -13.73 31.45 -16.25
CA ILE A 91 -14.75 32.47 -16.01
C ILE A 91 -15.06 32.58 -14.51
N SER A 92 -15.22 31.44 -13.83
CA SER A 92 -15.47 31.42 -12.38
C SER A 92 -14.29 32.01 -11.60
N PHE A 93 -13.06 31.71 -12.00
CA PHE A 93 -11.86 32.24 -11.34
C PHE A 93 -11.77 33.76 -11.50
N VAL A 94 -11.98 34.28 -12.71
CA VAL A 94 -11.87 35.73 -12.99
C VAL A 94 -13.00 36.52 -12.34
N LEU A 95 -14.26 36.04 -12.46
CA LEU A 95 -15.44 36.79 -12.03
C LEU A 95 -15.84 36.54 -10.57
N HIS A 96 -15.67 35.32 -10.06
CA HIS A 96 -16.23 34.93 -8.74
C HIS A 96 -15.16 34.65 -7.68
N ARG A 97 -13.90 34.40 -8.07
CA ARG A 97 -12.74 34.19 -7.17
C ARG A 97 -13.04 33.33 -5.94
N PRO A 98 -13.47 32.06 -6.12
CA PRO A 98 -13.78 31.19 -4.99
C PRO A 98 -12.57 30.98 -4.08
N THR A 99 -12.82 30.87 -2.77
CA THR A 99 -11.77 30.64 -1.74
C THR A 99 -11.69 29.19 -1.28
N SER A 100 -12.63 28.34 -1.69
CA SER A 100 -12.60 26.91 -1.42
C SER A 100 -13.21 26.11 -2.58
N VAL A 101 -12.82 24.83 -2.65
CA VAL A 101 -13.47 23.86 -3.53
C VAL A 101 -14.53 23.11 -2.70
N PRO A 102 -15.82 23.11 -3.11
CA PRO A 102 -16.85 22.37 -2.41
C PRO A 102 -16.47 20.89 -2.28
N PRO A 103 -16.77 20.25 -1.14
CA PRO A 103 -16.53 18.83 -0.97
C PRO A 103 -17.17 18.01 -2.10
N ARG A 104 -16.36 17.20 -2.78
CA ARG A 104 -16.80 16.37 -3.91
C ARG A 104 -17.21 14.97 -3.43
N HIS A 105 -17.92 14.89 -2.30
CA HIS A 105 -18.28 13.63 -1.63
C HIS A 105 -18.82 12.60 -2.64
N GLY A 106 -18.16 11.44 -2.70
CA GLY A 106 -18.56 10.30 -3.55
C GLY A 106 -18.29 10.46 -5.05
N LYS A 107 -17.68 11.56 -5.52
CA LYS A 107 -17.35 11.75 -6.93
C LYS A 107 -15.92 11.30 -7.23
N ILE A 108 -15.79 10.45 -8.24
CA ILE A 108 -14.50 10.05 -8.80
C ILE A 108 -13.99 11.22 -9.66
N ILE A 109 -12.94 11.89 -9.18
CA ILE A 109 -12.33 13.02 -9.90
C ILE A 109 -11.35 12.51 -10.96
N VAL A 110 -10.53 11.53 -10.58
CA VAL A 110 -9.59 10.85 -11.47
C VAL A 110 -10.05 9.38 -11.56
N PRO A 111 -10.59 8.95 -12.71
CA PRO A 111 -11.04 7.58 -12.89
C PRO A 111 -9.87 6.61 -13.05
N TRP A 112 -10.08 5.35 -12.64
CA TRP A 112 -9.05 4.30 -12.69
C TRP A 112 -8.35 4.14 -14.05
N LYS A 113 -9.05 4.43 -15.15
CA LYS A 113 -8.51 4.40 -16.52
C LYS A 113 -7.25 5.24 -16.70
N GLN A 114 -7.11 6.35 -15.97
CA GLN A 114 -5.90 7.19 -16.07
C GLN A 114 -4.71 6.52 -15.38
N CYS A 115 -4.96 5.76 -14.32
CA CYS A 115 -3.91 5.06 -13.59
C CYS A 115 -3.33 3.91 -14.42
N ILE A 116 -4.18 3.15 -15.10
CA ILE A 116 -3.75 1.95 -15.84
C ILE A 116 -2.96 2.27 -17.11
N THR A 117 -3.09 3.47 -17.68
CA THR A 117 -2.27 3.89 -18.84
C THR A 117 -0.78 3.74 -18.56
N CYS A 118 -0.33 4.08 -17.34
CA CYS A 118 1.06 3.89 -16.92
C CYS A 118 1.28 2.58 -16.16
N HIS A 119 0.41 2.25 -15.21
CA HIS A 119 0.61 1.12 -14.30
C HIS A 119 0.25 -0.26 -14.90
N TRP A 120 -0.27 -0.29 -16.13
CA TRP A 120 -0.66 -1.52 -16.83
C TRP A 120 -0.28 -1.51 -18.32
N GLU A 121 -0.73 -0.50 -19.06
CA GLU A 121 -0.67 -0.45 -20.54
C GLU A 121 0.72 -0.08 -21.09
N LYS A 122 1.66 0.27 -20.20
CA LYS A 122 3.02 0.74 -20.50
C LYS A 122 3.00 2.08 -21.26
N ASN A 123 3.39 3.14 -20.57
CA ASN A 123 3.57 4.46 -21.14
C ASN A 123 5.06 4.73 -21.40
N GLU A 124 5.42 5.21 -22.59
CA GLU A 124 6.81 5.48 -22.99
C GLU A 124 7.42 6.70 -22.26
N GLU A 125 6.60 7.68 -21.89
CA GLU A 125 6.99 8.85 -21.11
C GLU A 125 7.31 8.47 -19.66
N TYR A 126 6.63 7.45 -19.14
CA TYR A 126 6.77 6.94 -17.78
C TYR A 126 7.21 5.46 -17.75
N PRO A 127 8.41 5.12 -18.29
CA PRO A 127 8.82 3.74 -18.49
C PRO A 127 9.07 2.99 -17.18
N ASN A 128 9.32 3.72 -16.09
CA ASN A 128 9.61 3.19 -14.75
C ASN A 128 8.36 3.06 -13.88
N ALA A 129 7.15 3.28 -14.42
CA ALA A 129 5.91 3.14 -13.66
C ALA A 129 5.77 1.71 -13.10
N PRO A 130 5.55 1.53 -11.78
CA PRO A 130 5.37 0.21 -11.19
C PRO A 130 4.19 -0.52 -11.79
N ARG A 131 4.36 -1.80 -12.17
CA ARG A 131 3.26 -2.62 -12.66
C ARG A 131 2.45 -3.17 -11.50
N ILE A 132 1.13 -3.05 -11.61
CA ILE A 132 0.21 -3.49 -10.55
C ILE A 132 -0.48 -4.82 -10.83
N ASN A 133 -0.26 -5.38 -12.02
CA ASN A 133 -0.95 -6.56 -12.55
C ASN A 133 -0.59 -7.89 -11.86
N GLN A 134 0.46 -7.90 -11.05
CA GLN A 134 0.87 -9.09 -10.29
C GLN A 134 0.42 -9.07 -8.83
N SER A 135 -0.22 -7.99 -8.38
CA SER A 135 -0.64 -7.89 -6.98
C SER A 135 -1.95 -8.64 -6.74
N ARG A 136 -1.92 -9.59 -5.81
CA ARG A 136 -3.12 -10.30 -5.34
C ARG A 136 -4.11 -9.37 -4.65
N TYR A 137 -3.65 -8.26 -4.06
CA TYR A 137 -4.54 -7.25 -3.51
C TYR A 137 -5.41 -6.62 -4.59
N HIS A 138 -4.81 -6.22 -5.72
CA HIS A 138 -5.55 -5.68 -6.85
C HIS A 138 -6.42 -6.74 -7.51
N ALA A 139 -5.94 -7.99 -7.66
CA ALA A 139 -6.76 -9.11 -8.15
C ALA A 139 -8.10 -9.19 -7.42
N LYS A 140 -8.06 -9.22 -6.08
CA LYS A 140 -9.29 -9.27 -5.28
C LYS A 140 -10.09 -7.97 -5.37
N HIS A 141 -9.50 -6.83 -5.04
CA HIS A 141 -10.29 -5.61 -4.84
C HIS A 141 -10.65 -4.89 -6.14
N VAL A 142 -9.73 -4.76 -7.08
CA VAL A 142 -9.95 -4.00 -8.31
C VAL A 142 -10.66 -4.86 -9.35
N PHE A 143 -10.25 -6.12 -9.53
CA PHE A 143 -10.79 -6.94 -10.62
C PHE A 143 -12.00 -7.78 -10.23
N MET A 144 -12.01 -8.38 -9.04
CA MET A 144 -13.16 -9.19 -8.61
C MET A 144 -14.26 -8.30 -8.00
N GLU A 145 -13.90 -7.39 -7.10
CA GLU A 145 -14.86 -6.52 -6.39
C GLU A 145 -15.10 -5.16 -7.08
N GLN A 146 -14.39 -4.86 -8.17
CA GLN A 146 -14.57 -3.63 -8.95
C GLN A 146 -14.42 -2.33 -8.12
N VAL A 147 -13.50 -2.34 -7.15
CA VAL A 147 -13.18 -1.17 -6.33
C VAL A 147 -12.31 -0.20 -7.12
N GLU A 148 -12.78 1.04 -7.23
CA GLU A 148 -12.04 2.16 -7.83
C GLU A 148 -10.67 2.40 -7.18
N CYS A 149 -9.64 2.59 -7.99
CA CYS A 149 -8.26 2.84 -7.53
C CYS A 149 -8.19 4.01 -6.53
N SER A 150 -8.94 5.09 -6.82
CA SER A 150 -8.98 6.32 -6.02
C SER A 150 -9.67 6.14 -4.66
N LYS A 151 -10.43 5.06 -4.44
CA LYS A 151 -10.95 4.78 -3.09
C LYS A 151 -9.80 4.51 -2.13
N CYS A 152 -8.83 3.70 -2.55
CA CYS A 152 -7.65 3.38 -1.74
C CYS A 152 -6.54 4.43 -1.93
N HIS A 153 -6.06 4.61 -3.16
CA HIS A 153 -4.91 5.48 -3.48
C HIS A 153 -5.25 6.96 -3.63
N GLY A 154 -6.51 7.35 -3.44
CA GLY A 154 -6.98 8.74 -3.54
C GLY A 154 -7.76 9.21 -2.32
N TYR A 155 -7.77 8.44 -1.22
CA TYR A 155 -8.46 8.80 0.02
C TYR A 155 -7.97 10.13 0.59
N ARG A 156 -6.66 10.41 0.44
CA ARG A 156 -6.07 11.72 0.71
C ARG A 156 -5.61 12.34 -0.60
N THR A 157 -5.99 13.59 -0.83
CA THR A 157 -5.67 14.33 -2.05
C THR A 157 -4.16 14.28 -2.34
N HIS A 158 -3.82 13.73 -3.50
CA HIS A 158 -2.45 13.57 -4.01
C HIS A 158 -1.48 12.86 -3.05
N LYS A 159 -1.98 12.00 -2.16
CA LYS A 159 -1.18 11.04 -1.40
C LYS A 159 -1.58 9.63 -1.82
N PHE A 160 -0.77 9.07 -2.71
CA PHE A 160 -1.08 7.80 -3.38
C PHE A 160 -0.66 6.57 -2.59
N THR A 161 0.27 6.69 -1.64
CA THR A 161 0.61 5.60 -0.73
C THR A 161 -0.47 5.45 0.33
N LEU A 162 -0.86 4.19 0.61
CA LEU A 162 -1.86 3.88 1.61
C LEU A 162 -1.33 4.17 3.01
N GLU A 163 -2.21 4.58 3.91
CA GLU A 163 -1.90 4.64 5.33
C GLU A 163 -1.93 3.22 5.94
N GLU A 164 -1.14 3.00 6.98
CA GLU A 164 -0.88 1.69 7.62
C GLU A 164 -2.15 0.89 7.96
N ARG A 165 -3.23 1.60 8.30
CA ARG A 165 -4.51 1.06 8.80
C ARG A 165 -5.68 1.30 7.87
N TYR A 166 -5.47 1.80 6.64
CA TYR A 166 -6.55 2.17 5.73
C TYR A 166 -7.57 1.04 5.50
N CYS A 167 -7.13 -0.22 5.54
CA CYS A 167 -7.96 -1.40 5.35
C CYS A 167 -9.20 -1.46 6.26
N THR A 168 -9.15 -0.90 7.47
CA THR A 168 -10.27 -0.93 8.44
C THR A 168 -11.44 -0.06 8.02
N THR A 169 -11.25 0.86 7.06
CA THR A 169 -12.33 1.66 6.47
C THR A 169 -13.42 0.77 5.85
N CYS A 170 -13.02 -0.39 5.31
CA CYS A 170 -13.93 -1.39 4.74
C CYS A 170 -13.99 -2.67 5.59
N HIS A 171 -12.86 -3.12 6.15
CA HIS A 171 -12.77 -4.32 6.98
C HIS A 171 -12.98 -3.99 8.46
N GLN A 172 -14.21 -3.58 8.80
CA GLN A 172 -14.58 -3.21 10.17
C GLN A 172 -14.44 -4.39 11.14
N GLY A 173 -13.97 -4.12 12.37
CA GLY A 173 -13.75 -5.16 13.38
C GLY A 173 -12.55 -6.07 13.11
N ARG A 174 -11.66 -5.68 12.19
CA ARG A 174 -10.42 -6.41 11.85
C ARG A 174 -9.17 -5.71 12.37
N GLU A 175 -9.32 -4.93 13.43
CA GLU A 175 -8.19 -4.37 14.15
C GLU A 175 -7.26 -5.50 14.65
N VAL A 176 -6.02 -5.13 14.91
CA VAL A 176 -5.04 -6.08 15.47
C VAL A 176 -4.99 -5.80 16.96
N HIS A 177 -5.08 -6.87 17.74
CA HIS A 177 -5.05 -6.79 19.20
C HIS A 177 -3.69 -7.25 19.72
N GLY A 178 -3.36 -6.79 20.94
CA GLY A 178 -2.30 -7.33 21.80
C GLY A 178 -1.08 -6.48 21.94
N ASP A 179 -0.37 -6.69 23.05
CA ASP A 179 0.78 -5.93 23.53
C ASP A 179 1.75 -5.47 22.42
N GLY A 180 1.51 -4.26 21.91
CA GLY A 180 2.37 -3.57 20.95
C GLY A 180 2.07 -3.83 19.47
N MET A 181 1.04 -4.61 19.15
CA MET A 181 0.60 -4.87 17.77
C MET A 181 -0.52 -3.94 17.29
N GLU A 182 -1.10 -3.13 18.18
CA GLU A 182 -2.25 -2.26 17.90
C GLU A 182 -1.96 -1.16 16.88
N LYS A 183 -0.67 -0.84 16.68
CA LYS A 183 -0.20 0.17 15.72
C LYS A 183 0.43 -0.41 14.45
N LEU A 184 0.61 -1.72 14.34
CA LEU A 184 1.23 -2.33 13.15
C LEU A 184 0.42 -2.07 11.88
N ALA A 185 1.07 -1.90 10.74
CA ALA A 185 0.36 -1.89 9.47
C ALA A 185 -0.24 -3.28 9.19
N CYS A 186 -1.39 -3.36 8.52
CA CYS A 186 -1.99 -4.64 8.13
C CYS A 186 -1.01 -5.50 7.30
N LEU A 187 -0.21 -4.81 6.47
CA LEU A 187 0.81 -5.40 5.61
C LEU A 187 2.01 -5.99 6.37
N ASN A 188 2.14 -5.70 7.67
CA ASN A 188 3.13 -6.37 8.52
C ASN A 188 2.83 -7.85 8.70
N CYS A 189 1.59 -8.28 8.45
CA CYS A 189 1.18 -9.68 8.52
C CYS A 189 0.67 -10.18 7.16
N HIS A 190 -0.19 -9.41 6.50
CA HIS A 190 -0.77 -9.76 5.20
C HIS A 190 0.19 -9.37 4.07
N THR A 191 0.41 -10.27 3.11
CA THR A 191 1.23 -10.00 1.93
C THR A 191 0.53 -10.54 0.69
N ASP A 192 0.75 -9.92 -0.47
CA ASP A 192 0.27 -10.41 -1.75
C ASP A 192 1.04 -11.64 -2.26
N LEU A 193 2.04 -12.12 -1.51
CA LEU A 193 2.68 -13.40 -1.77
C LEU A 193 1.79 -14.60 -1.41
N THR A 194 0.86 -14.46 -0.46
CA THR A 194 0.01 -15.58 -0.02
C THR A 194 -1.31 -15.61 -0.77
N ALA A 195 -1.70 -16.80 -1.25
CA ALA A 195 -2.86 -16.95 -2.13
C ALA A 195 -4.19 -16.53 -1.47
N ASN A 196 -4.33 -16.78 -0.17
CA ASN A 196 -5.52 -16.45 0.62
C ASN A 196 -5.31 -15.22 1.53
N LEU A 197 -4.21 -14.47 1.31
CA LEU A 197 -3.80 -13.33 2.13
C LEU A 197 -3.57 -13.65 3.62
N LEU A 198 -3.62 -14.92 4.05
CA LEU A 198 -3.27 -15.27 5.42
C LEU A 198 -1.77 -15.05 5.65
N PRO A 199 -1.35 -14.68 6.88
CA PRO A 199 0.04 -14.36 7.15
C PRO A 199 0.91 -15.61 7.03
N ALA A 200 1.94 -15.54 6.19
CA ALA A 200 2.98 -16.57 6.16
C ALA A 200 3.75 -16.58 7.48
N ARG A 201 4.27 -17.76 7.88
CA ARG A 201 5.03 -17.92 9.14
C ARG A 201 6.19 -16.93 9.28
N LYS A 202 6.91 -16.66 8.18
CA LYS A 202 8.04 -15.71 8.18
C LYS A 202 7.62 -14.28 8.53
N LYS A 203 6.39 -13.87 8.24
CA LYS A 203 5.88 -12.54 8.58
C LYS A 203 5.81 -12.33 10.09
N CYS A 204 5.32 -13.32 10.83
CA CYS A 204 5.36 -13.32 12.29
C CYS A 204 6.82 -13.29 12.80
N LEU A 205 7.67 -14.12 12.20
CA LEU A 205 9.08 -14.25 12.56
C LEU A 205 9.93 -13.05 12.16
N PHE A 206 9.42 -12.09 11.39
CA PHE A 206 10.11 -10.84 11.14
C PHE A 206 10.42 -10.13 12.48
N CYS A 207 9.39 -9.98 13.32
CA CYS A 207 9.53 -9.42 14.66
C CYS A 207 9.92 -10.47 15.70
N HIS A 208 9.35 -11.67 15.62
CA HIS A 208 9.53 -12.69 16.68
C HIS A 208 10.74 -13.62 16.48
N GLY A 209 11.33 -13.65 15.29
CA GLY A 209 12.43 -14.53 14.93
C GLY A 209 13.79 -13.83 14.85
N SER A 210 14.72 -14.50 14.16
CA SER A 210 16.10 -14.09 14.00
C SER A 210 16.28 -12.96 12.99
N GLU A 211 17.49 -12.39 12.96
CA GLU A 211 17.89 -11.40 11.96
C GLU A 211 17.95 -11.98 10.54
N SER A 212 18.27 -13.27 10.40
CA SER A 212 18.28 -13.95 9.10
C SER A 212 16.92 -13.91 8.40
N VAL A 213 15.83 -14.15 9.14
CA VAL A 213 14.46 -14.08 8.58
C VAL A 213 14.13 -12.65 8.11
N ARG A 214 14.56 -11.64 8.86
CA ARG A 214 14.36 -10.24 8.47
C ARG A 214 15.13 -9.91 7.19
N LYS A 215 16.41 -10.28 7.10
CA LYS A 215 17.23 -10.06 5.90
C LYS A 215 16.62 -10.72 4.68
N GLU A 216 16.13 -11.95 4.82
CA GLU A 216 15.45 -12.67 3.74
C GLU A 216 14.20 -11.93 3.25
N LEU A 217 13.31 -11.52 4.17
CA LEU A 217 12.08 -10.81 3.81
C LEU A 217 12.37 -9.43 3.19
N ILE A 218 13.36 -8.71 3.70
CA ILE A 218 13.78 -7.40 3.15
C ILE A 218 14.33 -7.57 1.73
N ALA A 219 15.14 -8.62 1.49
CA ALA A 219 15.66 -8.92 0.16
C ALA A 219 14.55 -9.25 -0.86
N GLY A 220 13.38 -9.71 -0.39
CA GLY A 220 12.20 -9.93 -1.22
C GLY A 220 11.59 -8.65 -1.79
N GLY A 221 11.86 -7.47 -1.21
CA GLY A 221 11.49 -6.17 -1.78
C GLY A 221 9.98 -5.93 -1.93
N THR A 222 9.13 -6.65 -1.19
CA THR A 222 7.68 -6.49 -1.25
C THR A 222 7.22 -5.19 -0.56
N ILE A 223 6.00 -4.72 -0.88
CA ILE A 223 5.47 -3.42 -0.40
C ILE A 223 5.53 -3.28 1.13
N ASP A 224 5.30 -4.39 1.85
CA ASP A 224 5.34 -4.44 3.30
C ASP A 224 6.73 -4.17 3.89
N VAL A 225 7.80 -4.53 3.18
CA VAL A 225 9.17 -4.26 3.60
C VAL A 225 9.77 -3.02 2.93
N THR A 226 9.18 -2.47 1.88
CA THR A 226 9.69 -1.22 1.29
C THR A 226 9.08 0.02 1.94
N HIS A 227 7.79 -0.02 2.30
CA HIS A 227 7.08 1.14 2.84
C HIS A 227 6.57 0.98 4.26
N PHE A 228 6.41 -0.25 4.73
CA PHE A 228 5.73 -0.53 6.01
C PHE A 228 6.60 -1.30 7.00
N GLN A 229 7.93 -1.22 6.93
CA GLN A 229 8.76 -1.96 7.89
C GLN A 229 8.41 -1.57 9.34
N PRO A 230 8.19 -2.55 10.24
CA PRO A 230 8.04 -2.27 11.65
C PRO A 230 9.25 -1.52 12.19
N LEU A 231 9.01 -0.52 13.04
CA LEU A 231 10.08 0.27 13.66
C LEU A 231 11.04 -0.63 14.46
N PRO A 232 12.35 -0.30 14.51
CA PRO A 232 13.34 -1.08 15.25
C PRO A 232 12.97 -1.34 16.72
N ASP A 233 12.37 -0.35 17.39
CA ASP A 233 11.93 -0.49 18.77
C ASP A 233 10.78 -1.49 18.95
N VAL A 234 9.87 -1.58 17.97
CA VAL A 234 8.80 -2.57 17.96
C VAL A 234 9.40 -3.97 17.82
N ILE A 235 10.37 -4.13 16.92
CA ILE A 235 11.10 -5.39 16.73
C ILE A 235 11.87 -5.77 18.01
N LYS A 236 12.51 -4.80 18.68
CA LYS A 236 13.28 -5.04 19.91
C LYS A 236 12.38 -5.47 21.07
N LYS A 237 11.21 -4.84 21.22
CA LYS A 237 10.23 -5.17 22.27
C LYS A 237 9.50 -6.48 22.02
N ALA A 238 9.43 -6.95 20.78
CA ALA A 238 8.76 -8.20 20.44
C ALA A 238 9.42 -9.41 21.13
N LYS A 239 8.60 -10.22 21.81
CA LYS A 239 9.04 -11.47 22.44
C LYS A 239 9.65 -12.40 21.39
N LYS A 240 10.92 -12.76 21.56
CA LYS A 240 11.59 -13.67 20.65
C LYS A 240 11.14 -15.11 20.90
N ILE A 241 10.80 -15.80 19.83
CA ILE A 241 10.35 -17.19 19.85
C ILE A 241 11.35 -18.04 19.07
N ASN A 242 11.58 -19.24 19.58
CA ASN A 242 12.28 -20.29 18.85
C ASN A 242 11.26 -21.37 18.51
N VAL A 243 11.21 -21.77 17.25
CA VAL A 243 10.37 -22.89 16.80
C VAL A 243 11.32 -23.92 16.17
N PRO A 244 11.75 -24.94 16.92
CA PRO A 244 12.66 -25.97 16.43
C PRO A 244 12.12 -26.65 15.17
N ALA A 245 12.99 -27.06 14.26
CA ALA A 245 12.58 -27.68 13.00
C ALA A 245 11.91 -29.05 13.22
N ASP A 246 12.31 -29.75 14.28
CA ASP A 246 11.79 -31.04 14.70
C ASP A 246 10.58 -30.94 15.65
N ALA A 247 10.11 -29.72 15.96
CA ALA A 247 8.97 -29.56 16.86
C ALA A 247 7.69 -30.15 16.21
N PRO A 248 6.82 -30.81 17.01
CA PRO A 248 5.64 -31.51 16.49
C PRO A 248 4.62 -30.56 15.84
N MET A 249 4.52 -29.31 16.31
CA MET A 249 3.63 -28.31 15.72
C MET A 249 4.38 -27.39 14.74
N GLN A 250 4.54 -27.84 13.48
CA GLN A 250 5.06 -27.01 12.36
C GLN A 250 3.97 -26.22 11.61
N PHE A 251 2.81 -26.01 12.22
CA PHE A 251 1.68 -25.29 11.65
C PHE A 251 1.99 -23.84 11.30
N TYR A 252 1.09 -23.22 10.52
CA TYR A 252 1.12 -21.76 10.42
C TYR A 252 0.77 -21.14 11.77
N CYS A 253 1.45 -20.05 12.13
CA CYS A 253 1.22 -19.37 13.41
C CYS A 253 -0.25 -18.99 13.62
N TYR A 254 -0.95 -18.63 12.54
CA TYR A 254 -2.33 -18.19 12.60
C TYR A 254 -3.32 -19.32 12.93
N GLU A 255 -2.93 -20.59 12.87
CA GLU A 255 -3.82 -21.70 13.24
C GLU A 255 -4.16 -21.65 14.72
N CYS A 256 -3.16 -21.34 15.55
CA CYS A 256 -3.32 -21.14 16.99
C CYS A 256 -3.53 -19.66 17.34
N HIS A 257 -2.71 -18.76 16.78
CA HIS A 257 -2.73 -17.35 17.13
C HIS A 257 -3.71 -16.55 16.27
N LYS A 258 -4.67 -15.84 16.87
CA LYS A 258 -5.65 -15.02 16.13
C LYS A 258 -5.48 -13.52 16.45
N PRO A 259 -4.65 -12.76 15.71
CA PRO A 259 -4.39 -11.35 16.00
C PRO A 259 -5.61 -10.42 15.93
N HIS A 260 -6.68 -10.80 15.20
CA HIS A 260 -7.94 -10.04 15.13
C HIS A 260 -8.96 -10.45 16.19
N ALA A 261 -8.59 -11.36 17.09
CA ALA A 261 -9.44 -11.86 18.15
C ALA A 261 -8.54 -12.22 19.33
N LYS A 262 -8.50 -13.49 19.71
CA LYS A 262 -7.66 -13.99 20.78
C LYS A 262 -6.29 -14.42 20.25
N ILE A 263 -5.28 -13.59 20.52
CA ILE A 263 -3.92 -13.81 20.02
C ILE A 263 -3.31 -15.08 20.56
N ARG A 264 -3.55 -15.42 21.82
CA ARG A 264 -3.05 -16.65 22.43
C ARG A 264 -4.24 -17.48 22.87
N PRO A 265 -4.41 -18.71 22.35
CA PRO A 265 -5.46 -19.59 22.83
C PRO A 265 -5.22 -19.92 24.31
N ASP A 266 -6.29 -20.24 25.04
CA ASP A 266 -6.13 -20.85 26.35
C ASP A 266 -5.75 -22.31 26.20
N TRP A 267 -5.13 -22.88 27.24
CA TRP A 267 -4.70 -24.28 27.22
C TRP A 267 -5.86 -25.27 27.00
N GLY A 268 -7.05 -24.93 27.50
CA GLY A 268 -8.26 -25.71 27.25
C GLY A 268 -8.68 -25.72 25.77
N ASP A 269 -8.40 -24.64 25.03
CA ASP A 269 -8.74 -24.56 23.59
C ASP A 269 -7.93 -25.58 22.78
N CYS A 270 -6.69 -25.86 23.18
CA CYS A 270 -5.83 -26.85 22.53
C CYS A 270 -6.39 -28.27 22.66
N LEU A 271 -6.83 -28.63 23.87
CA LEU A 271 -7.39 -29.95 24.17
C LEU A 271 -8.72 -30.18 23.45
N ILE A 272 -9.59 -29.17 23.42
CA ILE A 272 -10.92 -29.31 22.80
C ILE A 272 -10.83 -29.41 21.27
N ARG A 273 -9.85 -28.73 20.67
CA ARG A 273 -9.80 -28.59 19.21
C ARG A 273 -8.94 -29.62 18.49
N CYS A 274 -7.81 -30.00 19.08
CA CYS A 274 -6.80 -30.80 18.36
C CYS A 274 -6.12 -31.87 19.24
N HIS A 275 -6.03 -31.67 20.55
CA HIS A 275 -5.25 -32.50 21.47
C HIS A 275 -6.13 -33.22 22.50
N SER A 276 -7.31 -33.69 22.11
CA SER A 276 -8.26 -34.33 23.03
C SER A 276 -7.67 -35.53 23.74
N ASP A 277 -6.79 -36.25 23.06
CA ASP A 277 -6.29 -37.55 23.50
C ASP A 277 -5.07 -37.42 24.42
N GLU A 278 -4.38 -36.28 24.41
CA GLU A 278 -3.17 -36.04 25.22
C GLU A 278 -3.46 -36.19 26.72
N LEU A 279 -4.68 -35.87 27.16
CA LEU A 279 -5.08 -36.09 28.56
C LEU A 279 -5.01 -37.57 28.96
N TYR A 280 -5.30 -38.49 28.04
CA TYR A 280 -5.37 -39.93 28.32
C TYR A 280 -4.04 -40.64 28.10
N VAL A 281 -3.00 -39.93 27.64
CA VAL A 281 -1.67 -40.50 27.46
C VAL A 281 -0.89 -40.48 28.78
N GLY A 282 -0.45 -41.66 29.20
CA GLY A 282 0.38 -41.85 30.38
C GLY A 282 -0.27 -41.35 31.67
N LYS A 283 0.28 -40.29 32.28
CA LYS A 283 -0.22 -39.70 33.53
C LYS A 283 -0.70 -38.25 33.38
N HIS A 284 -0.93 -37.76 32.16
CA HIS A 284 -1.37 -36.39 31.94
C HIS A 284 -2.71 -36.09 32.63
N GLU A 285 -3.68 -37.01 32.61
CA GLU A 285 -4.96 -36.82 33.29
C GLU A 285 -4.79 -36.51 34.79
N MET A 286 -3.89 -37.22 35.47
CA MET A 286 -3.62 -37.01 36.89
C MET A 286 -2.98 -35.64 37.13
N HIS A 287 -1.96 -35.26 36.36
CA HIS A 287 -1.31 -33.95 36.50
C HIS A 287 -2.26 -32.78 36.18
N VAL A 288 -3.07 -32.90 35.12
CA VAL A 288 -3.92 -31.80 34.67
C VAL A 288 -5.24 -31.73 35.45
N LYS A 289 -5.97 -32.83 35.60
CA LYS A 289 -7.29 -32.82 36.26
C LYS A 289 -7.19 -32.92 37.78
N THR A 290 -6.29 -33.75 38.30
CA THR A 290 -6.20 -33.97 39.77
C THR A 290 -5.33 -32.93 40.44
N MET A 291 -4.15 -32.64 39.86
CA MET A 291 -3.22 -31.66 40.45
C MET A 291 -3.41 -30.23 39.94
N GLY A 292 -4.20 -30.03 38.89
CA GLY A 292 -4.46 -28.69 38.34
C GLY A 292 -3.26 -28.06 37.63
N ILE A 293 -2.25 -28.86 37.25
CA ILE A 293 -1.03 -28.38 36.59
C ILE A 293 -1.34 -28.00 35.14
N LYS A 294 -0.88 -26.83 34.71
CA LYS A 294 -1.02 -26.39 33.32
C LYS A 294 0.05 -27.02 32.45
N CYS A 295 -0.29 -27.32 31.20
CA CYS A 295 0.63 -27.96 30.25
C CYS A 295 1.97 -27.20 30.13
N VAL A 296 1.95 -25.87 30.18
CA VAL A 296 3.15 -25.02 30.04
C VAL A 296 4.05 -24.94 31.26
N GLU A 297 3.64 -25.51 32.37
CA GLU A 297 4.53 -25.65 33.53
C GLU A 297 5.64 -26.66 33.24
N CYS A 298 5.40 -27.61 32.34
CA CYS A 298 6.44 -28.50 31.80
C CYS A 298 6.75 -28.16 30.33
N HIS A 299 5.74 -28.07 29.47
CA HIS A 299 5.95 -27.94 28.03
C HIS A 299 6.25 -26.51 27.62
N LYS A 300 7.44 -26.30 27.06
CA LYS A 300 7.76 -25.02 26.44
C LYS A 300 6.95 -24.83 25.14
N PRO A 301 6.21 -23.70 24.98
CA PRO A 301 5.46 -23.43 23.76
C PRO A 301 6.33 -23.46 22.51
N HIS A 302 5.76 -23.94 21.41
CA HIS A 302 6.39 -24.17 20.10
C HIS A 302 7.40 -25.32 20.02
N SER A 303 7.95 -25.82 21.14
CA SER A 303 8.75 -27.04 21.13
C SER A 303 7.95 -28.25 21.61
N TRP A 304 7.09 -28.08 22.62
CA TRP A 304 6.15 -29.07 23.16
C TRP A 304 6.74 -30.44 23.52
N ARG A 305 8.07 -30.54 23.62
CA ARG A 305 8.81 -31.72 24.05
C ARG A 305 9.45 -31.48 25.40
N ILE A 306 9.48 -32.52 26.22
CA ILE A 306 10.23 -32.57 27.48
C ILE A 306 11.41 -33.50 27.24
N THR A 307 12.63 -32.99 27.41
CA THR A 307 13.83 -33.81 27.35
C THR A 307 14.04 -34.48 28.72
N GLN A 308 14.76 -35.60 28.77
CA GLN A 308 15.12 -36.23 30.05
C GLN A 308 15.86 -35.27 30.98
N ALA A 309 16.73 -34.41 30.43
CA ALA A 309 17.42 -33.38 31.21
C ALA A 309 16.43 -32.37 31.84
N GLN A 310 15.39 -31.98 31.11
CA GLN A 310 14.33 -31.11 31.63
C GLN A 310 13.47 -31.84 32.67
N ALA A 311 13.07 -33.09 32.43
CA ALA A 311 12.29 -33.89 33.36
C ALA A 311 13.03 -34.11 34.71
N LYS A 312 14.34 -34.33 34.66
CA LYS A 312 15.20 -34.43 35.87
C LYS A 312 15.27 -33.14 36.68
N LYS A 313 14.81 -32.01 36.13
CA LYS A 313 14.77 -30.72 36.81
C LYS A 313 13.35 -30.35 37.23
N ASP A 314 12.38 -30.48 36.33
CA ASP A 314 11.03 -29.97 36.56
C ASP A 314 10.16 -30.96 37.34
N CYS A 315 10.24 -32.26 37.02
CA CYS A 315 9.39 -33.27 37.67
C CYS A 315 9.79 -33.50 39.14
N ILE A 316 11.07 -33.32 39.45
CA ILE A 316 11.61 -33.53 40.81
C ILE A 316 11.14 -32.50 41.83
N THR A 317 10.44 -31.46 41.39
CA THR A 317 9.88 -30.42 42.27
C THR A 317 8.71 -30.93 43.10
N CYS A 318 8.06 -32.02 42.69
CA CYS A 318 6.90 -32.60 43.39
C CYS A 318 7.09 -34.06 43.80
N HIS A 319 7.84 -34.86 43.04
CA HIS A 319 8.04 -36.29 43.32
C HIS A 319 9.41 -36.78 42.84
N GLU A 320 9.90 -37.93 43.32
CA GLU A 320 11.17 -38.49 42.85
C GLU A 320 11.19 -38.71 41.33
N TYR A 321 12.37 -38.54 40.71
CA TYR A 321 12.50 -38.67 39.26
C TYR A 321 12.05 -40.06 38.78
N LYS A 322 11.14 -40.07 37.82
CA LYS A 322 10.73 -41.25 37.08
C LYS A 322 10.90 -40.96 35.60
N SER A 323 11.45 -41.91 34.86
CA SER A 323 11.63 -41.79 33.41
C SER A 323 10.26 -41.64 32.73
N PRO A 324 10.05 -40.63 31.87
CA PRO A 324 8.82 -40.44 31.11
C PRO A 324 8.38 -41.69 30.34
N GLU A 325 9.36 -42.45 29.83
CA GLU A 325 9.16 -43.69 29.09
C GLU A 325 8.51 -44.79 29.95
N ALA A 326 8.68 -44.76 31.27
CA ALA A 326 8.04 -45.70 32.19
C ALA A 326 6.52 -45.45 32.38
N PHE A 327 5.99 -44.34 31.86
CA PHE A 327 4.58 -43.98 31.97
C PHE A 327 3.78 -44.20 30.69
N ILE A 328 4.45 -44.48 29.57
CA ILE A 328 3.78 -44.86 28.33
C ILE A 328 3.48 -46.36 28.46
N GLY A 329 2.20 -46.73 28.44
CA GLY A 329 1.81 -48.15 28.46
C GLY A 329 2.41 -48.91 27.26
N PRO A 330 2.49 -50.25 27.33
CA PRO A 330 3.02 -51.07 26.25
C PRO A 330 2.32 -50.86 24.91
#